data_AF-A0A496S9A2-F1
#
_entry.id   AF-A0A496S9A2-F1
#
_cell.length_a   1.000
_cell.length_b   1.000
_cell.length_c   1.000
_cell.angle_alpha   90.00
_cell.angle_beta   90.00
_cell.angle_gamma   90.00
#
_symmetry.space_group_name_H-M   'P 1'
#
loop_
_entity.id
_entity.type
_entity.pdbx_description
1 polymer ?
#
loop_
_entity_poly.entity_id
_entity_poly.type
_entity_poly.pdbx_seq_one_letter_code
_entity_poly.pdbx_strand_id
1 'polypeptide(L)' 'MQVDLLNYLDKENIILNLKGKSKRKVLSNIIDHLISVKKIDKKYRKEILKALIQREEMGSTGI' A
#
# COMPACT_ATOMS: atom_id res chain seq x y z
N MET A 1 18.34 -11.56 17.96
CA MET A 1 17.64 -10.26 17.93
C MET A 1 16.16 -10.56 17.85
N GLN A 2 15.41 -10.37 18.94
CA GLN A 2 13.98 -10.60 18.94
C GLN A 2 13.32 -9.41 18.26
N VAL A 3 12.62 -9.67 17.15
CA VAL A 3 11.95 -8.65 16.37
C VAL A 3 10.51 -8.55 16.86
N ASP A 4 10.14 -7.42 17.45
CA ASP A 4 8.75 -7.15 17.83
C ASP A 4 7.99 -6.60 16.61
N LEU A 5 6.89 -7.26 16.24
CA LEU A 5 5.99 -6.85 15.15
C LEU A 5 5.50 -5.41 15.35
N LEU A 6 5.30 -5.00 16.60
CA LEU A 6 4.81 -3.67 16.95
C LEU A 6 5.76 -2.55 16.46
N ASN A 7 7.05 -2.86 16.30
CA ASN A 7 8.02 -1.89 15.80
C ASN A 7 7.85 -1.55 14.30
N TYR A 8 7.09 -2.35 13.54
CA TYR A 8 6.79 -2.08 12.13
C TYR A 8 5.41 -1.45 11.92
N LEU A 9 4.60 -1.36 12.96
CA LEU A 9 3.25 -0.80 12.87
C LEU A 9 3.28 0.70 13.15
N ASP A 10 3.33 1.48 12.08
CA ASP A 10 3.08 2.93 12.15
C ASP A 10 1.57 3.19 12.15
N LYS A 11 1.06 3.80 13.22
CA LYS A 11 -0.36 4.13 13.40
C LYS A 11 -0.89 5.01 12.26
N GLU A 12 -0.05 5.87 11.68
CA GLU A 12 -0.43 6.73 10.57
C GLU A 12 -0.74 5.94 9.28
N ASN A 13 -0.24 4.69 9.18
CA ASN A 13 -0.40 3.83 8.02
C ASN A 13 -1.49 2.77 8.20
N ILE A 14 -2.23 2.79 9.32
CA ILE A 14 -3.31 1.85 9.59
C ILE A 14 -4.64 2.43 9.07
N ILE A 15 -5.22 1.77 8.06
CA ILE A 15 -6.50 2.20 7.47
C ILE A 15 -7.61 1.24 7.89
N LEU A 16 -8.50 1.71 8.77
CA LEU A 16 -9.68 0.95 9.18
C LEU A 16 -10.82 1.15 8.18
N ASN A 17 -11.69 0.14 8.08
CA ASN A 17 -12.90 0.18 7.23
C ASN A 17 -12.61 0.54 5.76
N LEU A 18 -11.47 0.07 5.23
CA LEU A 18 -11.06 0.34 3.86
C LEU A 18 -12.11 -0.17 2.87
N LYS A 19 -12.69 0.75 2.08
CA LYS A 19 -13.74 0.43 1.12
C LYS A 19 -13.17 0.10 -0.25
N GLY A 20 -13.46 -1.08 -0.80
CA GLY A 20 -13.08 -1.42 -2.17
C GLY A 20 -13.56 -2.81 -2.55
N LYS A 21 -14.12 -2.96 -3.76
CA LYS A 21 -14.60 -4.26 -4.29
C LYS A 21 -13.63 -4.89 -5.30
N SER A 22 -12.52 -4.21 -5.60
CA SER A 22 -11.49 -4.71 -6.51
C SER A 22 -10.10 -4.40 -5.96
N LYS A 23 -9.12 -5.27 -6.23
CA LYS A 23 -7.73 -5.09 -5.81
C LYS A 23 -7.16 -3.75 -6.26
N ARG A 24 -7.40 -3.37 -7.52
CA ARG A 24 -6.98 -2.07 -8.08
C ARG A 24 -7.52 -0.89 -7.25
N LYS A 25 -8.79 -0.96 -6.82
CA LYS A 25 -9.40 0.09 -6.01
C LYS A 25 -8.79 0.14 -4.60
N VAL A 26 -8.57 -1.02 -4.00
CA VAL A 26 -7.91 -1.15 -2.68
C VAL A 26 -6.50 -0.56 -2.73
N LEU A 27 -5.67 -0.96 -3.70
CA LEU A 27 -4.30 -0.44 -3.87
C LEU A 27 -4.29 1.08 -4.10
N SER A 28 -5.19 1.59 -4.96
CA SER A 28 -5.31 3.03 -5.16
C SER A 28 -5.60 3.76 -3.85
N ASN A 29 -6.57 3.27 -3.05
CA ASN A 29 -6.93 3.90 -1.79
C ASN A 29 -5.77 3.88 -0.77
N ILE A 30 -4.99 2.80 -0.73
CA ILE A 30 -3.80 2.71 0.13
C ILE A 30 -2.76 3.76 -0.29
N ILE A 31 -2.47 3.87 -1.59
CA ILE A 31 -1.51 4.88 -2.09
C ILE A 31 -2.03 6.30 -1.79
N ASP A 32 -3.31 6.56 -2.02
CA ASP A 32 -3.93 7.86 -1.76
C ASP A 32 -3.83 8.24 -0.27
N HIS A 33 -3.98 7.27 0.64
CA HIS A 33 -3.75 7.46 2.07
C HIS A 33 -2.28 7.76 2.39
N LEU A 34 -1.33 6.99 1.85
CA LEU A 34 0.10 7.24 2.08
C LEU A 34 0.57 8.60 1.54
N ILE A 35 -0.07 9.11 0.48
CA ILE A 35 0.15 10.46 -0.01
C ILE A 35 -0.46 11.49 0.96
N SER A 36 -1.65 11.24 1.50
CA SER A 36 -2.31 12.17 2.44
C SER A 36 -1.50 12.34 3.74
N VAL A 37 -0.88 11.26 4.23
CA VAL A 37 0.05 11.28 5.38
C VAL A 37 1.49 11.62 4.99
N LYS A 38 1.73 12.10 3.75
CA LYS A 38 3.03 12.57 3.24
C LYS A 38 4.18 11.55 3.29
N LYS A 39 3.87 10.24 3.35
CA LYS A 39 4.87 9.16 3.25
C LYS A 39 5.29 8.92 1.80
N ILE A 40 4.43 9.30 0.84
CA ILE A 40 4.69 9.20 -0.60
C ILE A 40 4.45 10.55 -1.26
N ASP A 41 5.38 10.98 -2.12
CA ASP A 41 5.17 12.16 -2.96
C ASP A 41 4.13 11.84 -4.05
N LYS A 42 3.13 12.70 -4.18
CA LYS A 42 2.02 12.59 -5.14
C LYS A 42 2.50 12.36 -6.58
N LYS A 43 3.69 12.84 -6.96
CA LYS A 43 4.24 12.64 -8.31
C LYS A 43 4.45 11.16 -8.66
N TYR A 44 4.75 10.31 -7.68
CA TYR A 44 4.99 8.88 -7.88
C TYR A 44 3.72 8.03 -7.90
N ARG A 45 2.55 8.61 -7.63
CA ARG A 45 1.28 7.88 -7.51
C ARG A 45 1.01 6.93 -8.68
N LYS A 46 1.16 7.42 -9.91
CA LYS A 46 0.87 6.64 -11.12
C LYS A 46 1.86 5.48 -11.29
N GLU A 47 3.14 5.74 -11.03
CA GLU A 47 4.21 4.76 -11.15
C GLU A 47 4.05 3.63 -10.13
N ILE A 48 3.82 3.99 -8.86
CA ILE A 48 3.61 3.03 -7.78
C ILE A 48 2.38 2.16 -8.04
N LEU A 49 1.25 2.77 -8.43
CA LEU A 49 0.04 2.01 -8.74
C LEU A 49 0.26 1.04 -9.90
N LYS A 50 0.98 1.47 -10.95
CA LYS A 50 1.33 0.61 -12.07
C LYS A 50 2.20 -0.56 -11.62
N ALA A 51 3.25 -0.31 -10.84
CA ALA A 51 4.15 -1.34 -10.35
C ALA A 51 3.44 -2.38 -9.46
N LEU A 52 2.57 -1.93 -8.54
CA LEU A 52 1.81 -2.82 -7.66
C LEU A 52 0.84 -3.70 -8.44
N ILE A 53 0.16 -3.14 -9.45
CA ILE A 53 -0.76 -3.90 -10.29
C ILE A 53 0.00 -4.91 -11.16
N GLN A 54 1.12 -4.51 -11.76
CA GLN A 54 1.96 -5.42 -12.51
C GLN A 54 2.44 -6.59 -11.64
N ARG A 55 2.85 -6.32 -10.40
CA ARG A 55 3.22 -7.36 -9.44
C ARG A 55 2.05 -8.32 -9.12
N GLU A 56 0.84 -7.79 -8.92
CA GLU A 56 -0.35 -8.62 -8.70
C GLU A 56 -0.70 -9.48 -9.92
N GLU A 57 -0.57 -8.92 -11.13
CA GLU A 57 -0.86 -9.61 -12.40
C GLU A 57 0.17 -10.70 -12.73
N MET A 58 1.42 -10.52 -12.31
CA MET A 58 2.49 -11.53 -12.43
C MET A 58 2.24 -12.77 -11.55
N GLY A 59 1.22 -12.76 -10.70
CA GLY A 59 0.94 -13.83 -9.74
C GLY A 59 1.96 -13.88 -8.61
N SER A 60 1.73 -14.78 -7.65
CA SER A 60 2.62 -15.00 -6.51
C SER A 60 4.05 -15.32 -6.98
N THR A 61 4.93 -14.32 -6.95
CA THR A 61 6.34 -14.60 -6.64
C THR A 61 6.31 -15.03 -5.18
N GLY A 62 6.38 -16.34 -4.94
CA GLY A 62 6.33 -16.92 -3.60
C GLY A 62 7.58 -16.54 -2.80
N ILE A 63 7.62 -15.29 -2.34
CA ILE A 63 8.58 -14.74 -1.39
C ILE A 63 7.78 -14.02 -0.31
#